data_AF-A0A963TCB0-F1
#
_entry.id   AF-A0A963TCB0-F1
#
_cell.length_a   1.000
_cell.length_b   1.000
_cell.length_c   1.000
_cell.angle_alpha   90.00
_cell.angle_beta   90.00
_cell.angle_gamma   90.00
#
_symmetry.space_group_name_H-M   'P 1'
#
loop_
_entity.id
_entity.type
_entity.pdbx_description
1 polymer ?
#
loop_
_entity_poly.entity_id
_entity_poly.type
_entity_poly.pdbx_seq_one_letter_code
_entity_poly.pdbx_strand_id
1 'polypeptide(L)'
;MTALRKPRLDLPHRTAKPRDNGISNLVDNGYGLGELSDKLALCGDAVDIVKLGWASAYVTGALERKIDLFRRHGIRTCLGGMMFELCHWQGRTDDYAAWLADLGLDLVEVSNGSLDIPEIEKCRQVEAFAKRGFTVLSEVGSKDVSVASPPEAWIAAIRDDLSAGAWKVITEGRADASAGIYGADGSLRDGLIDAIVDAGIDAGDLIFEAPHKRQMTWFIRRFGANVNIGNVPLGEVLNLETLRLGLRGDTVRHFHAATGAP
;
A
#
# COMPACT_ATOMS: atom_id res chain seq x y z
N MET A 1 5.71 31.27 17.35
CA MET A 1 4.89 30.53 18.35
C MET A 1 5.80 29.57 19.08
N THR A 2 5.80 29.60 20.41
CA THR A 2 6.49 28.59 21.23
C THR A 2 5.84 27.23 20.94
N ALA A 3 6.61 26.24 20.49
CA ALA A 3 6.09 24.93 20.19
C ALA A 3 5.38 24.35 21.43
N LEU A 4 4.17 23.82 21.24
CA LEU A 4 3.35 23.26 22.31
C LEU A 4 4.12 22.08 22.93
N ARG A 5 4.42 22.14 24.24
CA ARG A 5 5.21 21.11 24.91
C ARG A 5 4.33 19.90 25.22
N LYS A 6 4.46 18.84 24.40
CA LYS A 6 3.85 17.52 24.68
C LYS A 6 4.63 16.80 25.80
N PRO A 7 3.97 15.94 26.61
CA PRO A 7 4.67 14.99 27.47
C PRO A 7 5.64 14.12 26.67
N ARG A 8 6.77 13.74 27.27
CA ARG A 8 7.70 12.76 26.67
C ARG A 8 7.18 11.36 27.00
N LEU A 9 6.93 10.58 25.97
CA LEU A 9 6.51 9.18 26.07
C LEU A 9 7.58 8.31 25.39
N ASP A 10 7.84 7.13 25.94
CA ASP A 10 8.66 6.11 25.29
C ASP A 10 7.79 5.36 24.28
N LEU A 11 7.90 5.73 23.01
CA LEU A 11 7.08 5.21 21.91
C LEU A 11 7.87 4.22 21.05
N PRO A 12 7.18 3.28 20.36
CA PRO A 12 7.82 2.45 19.34
C PRO A 12 8.59 3.30 18.33
N HIS A 13 9.78 2.83 17.97
CA HIS A 13 10.58 3.47 16.92
C HIS A 13 9.83 3.42 15.57
N ARG A 14 9.73 4.57 14.91
CA ARG A 14 9.23 4.70 13.53
C ARG A 14 10.37 5.09 12.61
N THR A 15 10.40 4.48 11.43
CA THR A 15 11.28 4.89 10.33
C THR A 15 10.96 6.32 9.86
N ALA A 16 11.97 7.03 9.39
CA ALA A 16 11.84 8.38 8.84
C ALA A 16 11.64 8.34 7.31
N LYS A 17 11.03 9.39 6.75
CA LYS A 17 10.93 9.55 5.29
C LYS A 17 12.31 9.84 4.66
N PRO A 18 12.59 9.37 3.43
CA PRO A 18 11.80 8.41 2.66
C PRO A 18 11.86 7.02 3.30
N ARG A 19 10.69 6.40 3.53
CA ARG A 19 10.59 5.11 4.22
C ARG A 19 10.73 3.97 3.24
N ASP A 20 11.60 3.01 3.57
CA ASP A 20 11.63 1.70 2.91
C ASP A 20 10.88 0.63 3.71
N ASN A 21 10.74 0.82 5.02
CA ASN A 21 9.92 -0.01 5.89
C ASN A 21 8.98 0.87 6.72
N GLY A 22 7.84 0.32 7.14
CA GLY A 22 6.81 1.05 7.87
C GLY A 22 6.04 2.02 6.99
N ILE A 23 5.91 1.67 5.70
CA ILE A 23 5.21 2.42 4.67
C ILE A 23 3.72 2.49 5.00
N SER A 24 3.17 3.69 4.88
CA SER A 24 1.73 3.94 4.78
C SER A 24 1.40 4.20 3.31
N ASN A 25 0.80 3.22 2.64
CA ASN A 25 0.26 3.32 1.29
C ASN A 25 -1.26 3.53 1.36
N LEU A 26 -1.68 4.75 1.06
CA LEU A 26 -3.04 5.23 1.25
C LEU A 26 -3.80 5.17 -0.07
N VAL A 27 -5.12 5.15 -0.02
CA VAL A 27 -5.98 5.25 -1.21
C VAL A 27 -6.81 6.54 -1.20
N ASP A 28 -6.81 7.21 -2.34
CA ASP A 28 -7.67 8.35 -2.64
C ASP A 28 -8.81 7.90 -3.56
N ASN A 29 -10.04 7.96 -3.04
CA ASN A 29 -11.26 7.54 -3.73
C ASN A 29 -12.07 8.73 -4.31
N GLY A 30 -11.46 9.90 -4.46
CA GLY A 30 -12.10 11.09 -5.04
C GLY A 30 -12.09 12.34 -4.16
N TYR A 31 -11.08 12.52 -3.31
CA TYR A 31 -10.97 13.72 -2.48
C TYR A 31 -10.73 14.98 -3.32
N GLY A 32 -11.41 16.07 -2.96
CA GLY A 32 -11.18 17.41 -3.53
C GLY A 32 -9.90 18.04 -2.98
N LEU A 33 -9.34 19.01 -3.71
CA LEU A 33 -8.06 19.64 -3.36
C LEU A 33 -8.05 20.33 -1.98
N GLY A 34 -9.16 20.97 -1.59
CA GLY A 34 -9.28 21.64 -0.29
C GLY A 34 -9.21 20.66 0.86
N GLU A 35 -10.06 19.63 0.83
CA GLU A 35 -10.06 18.57 1.85
C GLU A 35 -8.72 17.84 1.91
N LEU A 36 -8.11 17.56 0.74
CA LEU A 36 -6.81 16.93 0.70
C LEU A 36 -5.72 17.83 1.32
N SER A 37 -5.74 19.12 1.02
CA SER A 37 -4.79 20.09 1.59
C SER A 37 -4.85 20.11 3.11
N ASP A 38 -6.06 20.15 3.68
CA ASP A 38 -6.26 20.17 5.13
C ASP A 38 -5.75 18.88 5.79
N LYS A 39 -6.04 17.72 5.19
CA LYS A 39 -5.57 16.42 5.72
C LYS A 39 -4.05 16.29 5.66
N LEU A 40 -3.42 16.67 4.54
CA LEU A 40 -1.97 16.56 4.38
C LEU A 40 -1.22 17.55 5.27
N ALA A 41 -1.77 18.74 5.52
CA ALA A 41 -1.23 19.67 6.51
C ALA A 41 -1.28 19.10 7.94
N LEU A 42 -2.32 18.31 8.26
CA LEU A 42 -2.48 17.69 9.57
C LEU A 42 -1.57 16.47 9.79
N CYS A 43 -1.46 15.59 8.80
CA CYS A 43 -0.87 14.25 8.99
C CYS A 43 -0.06 13.72 7.80
N GLY A 44 0.34 14.58 6.85
CA GLY A 44 1.10 14.17 5.65
C GLY A 44 2.46 13.52 5.94
N ASP A 45 3.07 13.80 7.09
CA ASP A 45 4.34 13.17 7.53
C ASP A 45 4.21 11.65 7.79
N ALA A 46 2.99 11.18 8.06
CA ALA A 46 2.68 9.77 8.30
C ALA A 46 2.25 9.01 7.03
N VAL A 47 2.21 9.68 5.87
CA VAL A 47 1.78 9.14 4.57
C VAL A 47 3.00 9.03 3.67
N ASP A 48 3.25 7.88 3.02
CA ASP A 48 4.40 7.70 2.13
C ASP A 48 3.98 7.64 0.66
N ILE A 49 2.90 6.90 0.39
CA ILE A 49 2.36 6.68 -0.95
C ILE A 49 0.87 6.97 -0.93
N VAL A 50 0.36 7.59 -1.99
CA VAL A 50 -1.09 7.67 -2.26
C VAL A 50 -1.38 7.07 -3.62
N LYS A 51 -2.19 6.02 -3.61
CA LYS A 51 -2.82 5.42 -4.79
C LYS A 51 -4.08 6.21 -5.16
N LEU A 52 -4.14 6.72 -6.39
CA LEU A 52 -5.42 7.14 -6.97
C LEU A 52 -6.20 5.87 -7.34
N GLY A 53 -7.26 5.57 -6.61
CA GLY A 53 -7.93 4.26 -6.64
C GLY A 53 -8.38 3.83 -8.04
N TRP A 54 -8.33 2.52 -8.32
CA TRP A 54 -8.70 1.92 -9.61
C TRP A 54 -8.15 2.71 -10.81
N ALA A 55 -8.97 2.96 -11.84
CA ALA A 55 -8.66 3.85 -12.96
C ALA A 55 -9.18 5.29 -12.76
N SER A 56 -9.38 5.75 -11.52
CA SER A 56 -9.98 7.07 -11.23
C SER A 56 -9.18 8.25 -11.80
N ALA A 57 -7.87 8.11 -11.94
CA ALA A 57 -6.99 9.14 -12.48
C ALA A 57 -7.44 9.60 -13.88
N TYR A 58 -7.96 8.68 -14.70
CA TYR A 58 -8.42 8.97 -16.07
C TYR A 58 -9.56 10.01 -16.13
N VAL A 59 -10.37 10.09 -15.08
CA VAL A 59 -11.52 11.02 -14.99
C VAL A 59 -11.32 12.09 -13.91
N THR A 60 -10.16 12.12 -13.25
CA THR A 60 -9.88 13.08 -12.18
C THR A 60 -9.58 14.45 -12.76
N GLY A 61 -10.51 15.41 -12.56
CA GLY A 61 -10.26 16.80 -12.88
C GLY A 61 -9.09 17.37 -12.06
N ALA A 62 -8.28 18.23 -12.68
CA ALA A 62 -7.10 18.84 -12.06
C ALA A 62 -6.08 17.82 -11.49
N LEU A 63 -5.93 16.67 -12.15
CA LEU A 63 -5.02 15.59 -11.76
C LEU A 63 -3.60 16.08 -11.43
N GLU A 64 -2.99 16.89 -12.29
CA GLU A 64 -1.64 17.46 -12.09
C GLU A 64 -1.53 18.24 -10.78
N ARG A 65 -2.52 19.11 -10.50
CA ARG A 65 -2.55 19.90 -9.25
C ARG A 65 -2.68 19.03 -8.02
N LYS A 66 -3.36 17.88 -8.14
CA LYS A 66 -3.52 16.90 -7.06
C LYS A 66 -2.22 16.16 -6.80
N ILE A 67 -1.54 15.71 -7.86
CA ILE A 67 -0.21 15.09 -7.79
C ILE A 67 0.81 16.06 -7.19
N ASP A 68 0.81 17.33 -7.63
CA ASP A 68 1.67 18.37 -7.08
C ASP A 68 1.45 18.59 -5.58
N LEU A 69 0.20 18.51 -5.13
CA LEU A 69 -0.14 18.64 -3.71
C LEU A 69 0.47 17.50 -2.90
N PHE A 70 0.36 16.24 -3.34
CA PHE A 70 1.05 15.12 -2.70
C PHE A 70 2.57 15.31 -2.70
N ARG A 71 3.14 15.71 -3.84
CA ARG A 71 4.58 15.91 -4.02
C ARG A 71 5.15 16.95 -3.04
N ARG A 72 4.43 18.06 -2.80
CA ARG A 72 4.84 19.10 -1.81
C ARG A 72 4.91 18.59 -0.37
N HIS A 73 4.23 17.50 -0.04
CA HIS A 73 4.29 16.83 1.26
C HIS A 73 5.26 15.63 1.29
N GLY A 74 6.08 15.45 0.25
CA GLY A 74 6.99 14.31 0.13
C GLY A 74 6.24 12.98 0.10
N ILE A 75 5.10 12.95 -0.61
CA ILE A 75 4.27 11.76 -0.80
C ILE A 75 4.36 11.36 -2.28
N ARG A 76 4.72 10.10 -2.54
CA ARG A 76 4.76 9.55 -3.90
C ARG A 76 3.34 9.21 -4.33
N THR A 77 2.99 9.53 -5.57
CA THR A 77 1.66 9.20 -6.12
C THR A 77 1.79 7.99 -7.03
N CYS A 78 0.84 7.07 -6.92
CA CYS A 78 0.70 5.92 -7.80
C CYS A 78 -0.69 5.94 -8.43
N LEU A 79 -0.81 5.55 -9.70
CA LEU A 79 -2.11 5.28 -10.31
C LEU A 79 -2.47 3.82 -10.02
N GLY A 80 -3.74 3.54 -9.73
CA GLY A 80 -4.14 2.17 -9.38
C GLY A 80 -3.90 1.17 -10.50
N GLY A 81 -3.61 -0.07 -10.14
CA GLY A 81 -3.22 -1.14 -11.07
C GLY A 81 -4.26 -1.42 -12.14
N MET A 82 -5.56 -1.20 -11.86
CA MET A 82 -6.62 -1.26 -12.89
C MET A 82 -6.38 -0.30 -14.07
N MET A 83 -5.76 0.86 -13.84
CA MET A 83 -5.37 1.77 -14.92
C MET A 83 -4.32 1.13 -15.83
N PHE A 84 -3.30 0.49 -15.23
CA PHE A 84 -2.32 -0.30 -15.97
C PHE A 84 -2.99 -1.45 -16.72
N GLU A 85 -3.83 -2.25 -16.05
CA GLU A 85 -4.49 -3.41 -16.65
C GLU A 85 -5.28 -3.01 -17.91
N LEU A 86 -6.06 -1.93 -17.84
CA LEU A 86 -6.82 -1.41 -18.98
C LEU A 86 -5.92 -0.96 -20.15
N CYS A 87 -4.84 -0.23 -19.85
CA CYS A 87 -3.88 0.18 -20.87
C CYS A 87 -3.18 -1.01 -21.51
N HIS A 88 -2.75 -1.99 -20.71
CA HIS A 88 -2.10 -3.20 -21.21
C HIS A 88 -3.04 -4.01 -22.09
N TRP A 89 -4.27 -4.27 -21.61
CA TRP A 89 -5.29 -5.01 -22.36
C TRP A 89 -5.63 -4.39 -23.72
N GLN A 90 -5.51 -3.06 -23.83
CA GLN A 90 -5.76 -2.32 -25.08
C GLN A 90 -4.48 -2.13 -25.93
N GLY A 91 -3.35 -2.71 -25.54
CA GLY A 91 -2.07 -2.54 -26.26
C GLY A 91 -1.49 -1.13 -26.16
N ARG A 92 -1.77 -0.41 -25.07
CA ARG A 92 -1.40 1.00 -24.82
C ARG A 92 -0.43 1.18 -23.66
N THR A 93 0.36 0.16 -23.32
CA THR A 93 1.33 0.23 -22.21
C THR A 93 2.38 1.32 -22.41
N ASP A 94 2.81 1.55 -23.66
CA ASP A 94 3.80 2.60 -23.96
C ASP A 94 3.22 4.01 -23.77
N ASP A 95 1.99 4.23 -24.23
CA ASP A 95 1.27 5.48 -23.98
C ASP A 95 1.05 5.70 -22.47
N TYR A 96 0.75 4.64 -21.72
CA TYR A 96 0.64 4.70 -20.27
C TYR A 96 1.95 5.11 -19.60
N ALA A 97 3.07 4.50 -19.99
CA ALA A 97 4.39 4.87 -19.46
C ALA A 97 4.76 6.31 -19.80
N ALA A 98 4.45 6.79 -21.00
CA ALA A 98 4.63 8.19 -21.39
C ALA A 98 3.79 9.13 -20.53
N TRP A 99 2.52 8.79 -20.28
CA TRP A 99 1.64 9.57 -19.43
C TRP A 99 2.13 9.64 -17.97
N LEU A 100 2.63 8.53 -17.41
CA LEU A 100 3.25 8.54 -16.08
C LEU A 100 4.46 9.49 -16.03
N ALA A 101 5.29 9.49 -17.08
CA ALA A 101 6.44 10.39 -17.19
C ALA A 101 6.02 11.86 -17.31
N ASP A 102 5.02 12.18 -18.12
CA ASP A 102 4.48 13.54 -18.27
C ASP A 102 3.91 14.09 -16.94
N LEU A 103 3.29 13.21 -16.14
CA LEU A 103 2.82 13.54 -14.79
C LEU A 103 3.95 13.66 -13.75
N GLY A 104 5.17 13.28 -14.12
CA GLY A 104 6.33 13.23 -13.22
C GLY A 104 6.15 12.20 -12.11
N LEU A 105 5.56 11.05 -12.42
CA LEU A 105 5.40 9.91 -11.52
C LEU A 105 6.55 8.93 -11.72
N ASP A 106 7.18 8.53 -10.63
CA ASP A 106 8.28 7.56 -10.60
C ASP A 106 7.83 6.16 -10.13
N LEU A 107 6.58 6.03 -9.69
CA LEU A 107 6.00 4.83 -9.10
C LEU A 107 4.85 4.31 -9.99
N VAL A 108 4.83 3.01 -10.26
CA VAL A 108 3.78 2.34 -11.04
C VAL A 108 3.27 1.09 -10.31
N GLU A 109 1.95 0.91 -10.28
CA GLU A 109 1.31 -0.33 -9.83
C GLU A 109 1.05 -1.24 -11.04
N VAL A 110 1.51 -2.48 -10.96
CA VAL A 110 1.33 -3.52 -11.99
C VAL A 110 0.55 -4.68 -11.37
N SER A 111 -0.65 -4.94 -11.88
CA SER A 111 -1.58 -5.94 -11.35
C SER A 111 -2.20 -6.78 -12.47
N ASN A 112 -2.84 -7.89 -12.11
CA ASN A 112 -3.66 -8.73 -12.99
C ASN A 112 -4.94 -9.19 -12.28
N GLY A 113 -5.49 -8.34 -11.41
CA GLY A 113 -6.56 -8.72 -10.51
C GLY A 113 -7.97 -8.56 -11.10
N SER A 114 -8.15 -7.74 -12.15
CA SER A 114 -9.45 -7.45 -12.76
C SER A 114 -9.61 -7.95 -14.20
N LEU A 115 -8.54 -7.89 -14.99
CA LEU A 115 -8.49 -8.41 -16.35
C LEU A 115 -7.59 -9.65 -16.40
N ASP A 116 -7.91 -10.58 -17.32
CA ASP A 116 -7.22 -11.86 -17.47
C ASP A 116 -5.83 -11.71 -18.10
N ILE A 117 -4.90 -11.15 -17.34
CA ILE A 117 -3.50 -10.98 -17.72
C ILE A 117 -2.70 -12.15 -17.10
N PRO A 118 -2.12 -13.06 -17.91
CA PRO A 118 -1.36 -14.18 -17.40
C PRO A 118 -0.19 -13.73 -16.51
N GLU A 119 0.11 -14.49 -15.46
CA GLU A 119 1.16 -14.16 -14.48
C GLU A 119 2.52 -13.88 -15.15
N ILE A 120 2.88 -14.69 -16.14
CA ILE A 120 4.12 -14.53 -16.93
C ILE A 120 4.13 -13.17 -17.66
N GLU A 121 2.98 -12.73 -18.17
CA GLU A 121 2.88 -11.44 -18.85
C GLU A 121 2.94 -10.29 -17.84
N LYS A 122 2.28 -10.40 -16.69
CA LYS A 122 2.42 -9.44 -15.59
C LYS A 122 3.90 -9.28 -15.18
N CYS A 123 4.63 -10.39 -14.99
CA CYS A 123 6.06 -10.37 -14.66
C CYS A 123 6.90 -9.66 -15.74
N ARG A 124 6.61 -9.89 -17.03
CA ARG A 124 7.27 -9.16 -18.12
C ARG A 124 7.02 -7.66 -18.04
N GLN A 125 5.81 -7.25 -17.66
CA GLN A 125 5.49 -5.83 -17.50
C GLN A 125 6.19 -5.23 -16.29
N VAL A 126 6.29 -5.96 -15.16
CA VAL A 126 7.12 -5.56 -14.00
C VAL A 126 8.56 -5.30 -14.44
N GLU A 127 9.17 -6.25 -15.15
CA GLU A 127 10.55 -6.11 -15.64
C GLU A 127 10.70 -4.94 -16.64
N ALA A 128 9.72 -4.76 -17.54
CA ALA A 128 9.73 -3.70 -18.52
C ALA A 128 9.64 -2.30 -17.88
N PHE A 129 8.78 -2.11 -16.87
CA PHE A 129 8.68 -0.86 -16.13
C PHE A 129 9.93 -0.59 -15.28
N ALA A 130 10.46 -1.61 -14.61
CA ALA A 130 11.71 -1.49 -13.85
C ALA A 130 12.89 -1.07 -14.74
N LYS A 131 13.03 -1.67 -15.94
CA LYS A 131 14.06 -1.28 -16.94
C LYS A 131 13.89 0.13 -17.47
N ARG A 132 12.67 0.68 -17.47
CA ARG A 132 12.39 2.09 -17.82
C ARG A 132 12.72 3.07 -16.69
N GLY A 133 13.12 2.58 -15.52
CA GLY A 133 13.49 3.39 -14.37
C GLY A 133 12.34 3.69 -13.40
N PHE A 134 11.17 3.06 -13.58
CA PHE A 134 10.10 3.17 -12.59
C PHE A 134 10.39 2.29 -11.38
N THR A 135 9.99 2.76 -10.21
CA THR A 135 9.79 1.88 -9.06
C THR A 135 8.48 1.14 -9.23
N VAL A 136 8.51 -0.19 -9.22
CA VAL A 136 7.31 -1.01 -9.46
C VAL A 136 6.75 -1.53 -8.14
N LEU A 137 5.46 -1.28 -7.90
CA LEU A 137 4.66 -2.04 -6.95
C LEU A 137 3.91 -3.09 -7.76
N SER A 138 4.17 -4.38 -7.53
CA SER A 138 3.30 -5.40 -8.11
C SER A 138 2.17 -5.72 -7.14
N GLU A 139 1.06 -6.26 -7.65
CA GLU A 139 -0.06 -6.76 -6.83
C GLU A 139 -0.24 -8.27 -7.09
N VAL A 140 -0.31 -9.04 -6.00
CA VAL A 140 -0.60 -10.48 -6.04
C VAL A 140 -1.92 -10.73 -5.33
N GLY A 141 -2.78 -11.50 -6.00
CA GLY A 141 -4.09 -11.94 -5.51
C GLY A 141 -5.21 -11.62 -6.50
N SER A 142 -6.30 -12.39 -6.43
CA SER A 142 -7.47 -12.19 -7.29
C SER A 142 -8.53 -11.34 -6.59
N LYS A 143 -9.20 -10.48 -7.37
CA LYS A 143 -10.37 -9.72 -6.92
C LYS A 143 -11.66 -10.53 -6.99
N ASP A 144 -11.61 -11.74 -7.57
CA ASP A 144 -12.69 -12.70 -7.61
C ASP A 144 -12.69 -13.55 -6.33
N VAL A 145 -13.74 -13.38 -5.53
CA VAL A 145 -13.94 -14.10 -4.25
C VAL A 145 -14.11 -15.61 -4.42
N SER A 146 -14.39 -16.09 -5.63
CA SER A 146 -14.45 -17.52 -5.94
C SER A 146 -13.06 -18.14 -6.19
N VAL A 147 -12.05 -17.31 -6.43
CA VAL A 147 -10.68 -17.74 -6.70
C VAL A 147 -9.88 -17.74 -5.40
N ALA A 148 -9.86 -18.89 -4.73
CA ALA A 148 -9.03 -19.12 -3.55
C ALA A 148 -7.68 -19.75 -3.95
N SER A 149 -6.74 -18.93 -4.45
CA SER A 149 -5.39 -19.43 -4.77
C SER A 149 -4.71 -19.98 -3.51
N PRO A 150 -4.05 -21.15 -3.62
CA PRO A 150 -3.38 -21.78 -2.49
C PRO A 150 -2.06 -21.06 -2.17
N PRO A 151 -1.49 -21.24 -0.96
CA PRO A 151 -0.28 -20.54 -0.53
C PRO A 151 0.91 -20.69 -1.47
N GLU A 152 1.14 -21.86 -2.06
CA GLU A 152 2.23 -22.12 -2.99
C GLU A 152 2.17 -21.24 -4.25
N ALA A 153 0.96 -20.93 -4.73
CA ALA A 153 0.76 -20.06 -5.88
C ALA A 153 1.09 -18.60 -5.54
N TRP A 154 0.70 -18.14 -4.35
CA TRP A 154 1.06 -16.82 -3.83
C TRP A 154 2.57 -16.67 -3.67
N ILE A 155 3.23 -17.66 -3.05
CA ILE A 155 4.68 -17.66 -2.83
C ILE A 155 5.43 -17.61 -4.17
N ALA A 156 4.99 -18.38 -5.17
CA ALA A 156 5.57 -18.36 -6.50
C ALA A 156 5.41 -16.98 -7.16
N ALA A 157 4.19 -16.45 -7.21
CA ALA A 157 3.89 -15.15 -7.82
C ALA A 157 4.68 -14.00 -7.16
N ILE A 158 4.74 -13.96 -5.83
CA ILE A 158 5.53 -12.94 -5.10
C ILE A 158 7.01 -13.03 -5.46
N ARG A 159 7.57 -14.24 -5.51
CA ARG A 159 8.99 -14.44 -5.86
C ARG A 159 9.28 -14.06 -7.30
N ASP A 160 8.39 -14.40 -8.22
CA ASP A 160 8.52 -14.08 -9.63
C ASP A 160 8.49 -12.55 -9.83
N ASP A 161 7.55 -11.85 -9.18
CA ASP A 161 7.47 -10.39 -9.22
C ASP A 161 8.71 -9.70 -8.64
N LEU A 162 9.19 -10.15 -7.47
CA LEU A 162 10.41 -9.63 -6.85
C LEU A 162 11.62 -9.88 -7.75
N SER A 163 11.72 -11.07 -8.35
CA SER A 163 12.80 -11.43 -9.28
C SER A 163 12.74 -10.63 -10.59
N ALA A 164 11.55 -10.24 -11.04
CA ALA A 164 11.34 -9.38 -12.18
C ALA A 164 11.71 -7.90 -11.90
N GLY A 165 11.92 -7.53 -10.64
CA GLY A 165 12.35 -6.19 -10.24
C GLY A 165 11.28 -5.34 -9.57
N ALA A 166 10.19 -5.94 -9.06
CA ALA A 166 9.28 -5.24 -8.15
C ALA A 166 10.04 -4.73 -6.92
N TRP A 167 9.79 -3.49 -6.52
CA TRP A 167 10.35 -2.93 -5.28
C TRP A 167 9.62 -3.45 -4.05
N LYS A 168 8.29 -3.57 -4.14
CA LYS A 168 7.44 -4.21 -3.13
C LYS A 168 6.31 -4.96 -3.82
N VAL A 169 5.81 -6.01 -3.19
CA VAL A 169 4.61 -6.73 -3.62
C VAL A 169 3.44 -6.41 -2.70
N ILE A 170 2.38 -5.84 -3.26
CA ILE A 170 1.10 -5.62 -2.58
C ILE A 170 0.37 -6.95 -2.51
N THR A 171 -0.10 -7.32 -1.32
CA THR A 171 -0.99 -8.47 -1.16
C THR A 171 -2.44 -7.99 -1.23
N GLU A 172 -3.17 -8.36 -2.28
CA GLU A 172 -4.55 -7.93 -2.54
C GLU A 172 -5.47 -8.22 -1.35
N GLY A 173 -6.28 -7.22 -1.00
CA GLY A 173 -7.34 -7.37 -0.01
C GLY A 173 -8.69 -6.78 -0.43
N ARG A 174 -8.72 -5.93 -1.48
CA ARG A 174 -9.81 -5.01 -1.83
C ARG A 174 -10.09 -3.98 -0.74
N ALA A 175 -10.77 -2.90 -1.13
CA ALA A 175 -11.14 -1.81 -0.21
C ALA A 175 -12.14 -2.23 0.88
N ASP A 176 -12.93 -3.28 0.62
CA ASP A 176 -13.91 -3.89 1.53
C ASP A 176 -13.36 -5.13 2.27
N ALA A 177 -12.09 -5.46 2.07
CA ALA A 177 -11.43 -6.61 2.70
C ALA A 177 -12.16 -7.94 2.47
N SER A 178 -12.60 -8.21 1.24
CA SER A 178 -13.44 -9.37 0.91
C SER A 178 -12.78 -10.39 -0.03
N ALA A 179 -11.51 -10.19 -0.40
CA ALA A 179 -10.77 -11.07 -1.30
C ALA A 179 -9.29 -11.19 -0.96
N GLY A 180 -8.57 -12.01 -1.72
CA GLY A 180 -7.13 -12.18 -1.61
C GLY A 180 -6.70 -12.74 -0.27
N ILE A 181 -6.02 -11.93 0.55
CA ILE A 181 -5.61 -12.30 1.92
C ILE A 181 -6.78 -12.33 2.92
N TYR A 182 -7.99 -11.98 2.48
CA TYR A 182 -9.22 -12.08 3.25
C TYR A 182 -10.19 -13.09 2.65
N GLY A 183 -11.02 -13.70 3.50
CA GLY A 183 -12.22 -14.41 3.09
C GLY A 183 -13.36 -13.45 2.76
N ALA A 184 -14.42 -13.97 2.13
CA ALA A 184 -15.60 -13.17 1.73
C ALA A 184 -16.33 -12.50 2.92
N ASP A 185 -16.12 -12.99 4.15
CA ASP A 185 -16.66 -12.42 5.40
C ASP A 185 -15.71 -11.40 6.07
N GLY A 186 -14.58 -11.09 5.42
CA GLY A 186 -13.54 -10.22 5.95
C GLY A 186 -12.69 -10.83 7.06
N SER A 187 -12.75 -12.15 7.25
CA SER A 187 -11.77 -12.89 8.05
C SER A 187 -10.41 -12.86 7.36
N LEU A 188 -9.35 -12.67 8.14
CA LEU A 188 -7.99 -12.73 7.61
C LEU A 188 -7.59 -14.19 7.40
N ARG A 189 -6.96 -14.49 6.26
CA ARG A 189 -6.32 -15.79 5.99
C ARG A 189 -4.94 -15.81 6.65
N ASP A 190 -4.89 -15.82 7.97
CA ASP A 190 -3.65 -15.79 8.75
C ASP A 190 -2.66 -16.90 8.36
N GLY A 191 -3.15 -18.14 8.13
CA GLY A 191 -2.32 -19.24 7.66
C GLY A 191 -1.69 -19.03 6.28
N LEU A 192 -2.31 -18.23 5.40
CA LEU A 192 -1.68 -17.82 4.14
C LEU A 192 -0.52 -16.85 4.40
N ILE A 193 -0.74 -15.86 5.28
CA ILE A 193 0.30 -14.87 5.64
C ILE A 193 1.49 -15.56 6.31
N ASP A 194 1.24 -16.47 7.25
CA ASP A 194 2.31 -17.22 7.90
C ASP A 194 3.05 -18.12 6.89
N ALA A 195 2.36 -18.79 5.97
CA ALA A 195 3.01 -19.59 4.93
C ALA A 195 3.92 -18.76 4.00
N ILE A 196 3.52 -17.53 3.64
CA ILE A 196 4.35 -16.61 2.84
C ILE A 196 5.65 -16.26 3.58
N VAL A 197 5.54 -15.89 4.85
CA VAL A 197 6.70 -15.49 5.67
C VAL A 197 7.60 -16.69 5.99
N ASP A 198 7.02 -17.84 6.31
CA ASP A 198 7.74 -19.09 6.60
C ASP A 198 8.49 -19.61 5.36
N ALA A 199 8.03 -19.26 4.16
CA ALA A 199 8.74 -19.51 2.91
C ALA A 199 9.97 -18.58 2.69
N GLY A 200 10.29 -17.71 3.66
CA GLY A 200 11.48 -16.86 3.63
C GLY A 200 11.31 -15.55 2.85
N ILE A 201 10.08 -15.13 2.55
CA ILE A 201 9.80 -13.81 1.97
C ILE A 201 9.80 -12.78 3.10
N ASP A 202 10.59 -11.71 2.98
CA ASP A 202 10.66 -10.65 4.00
C ASP A 202 9.36 -9.83 3.99
N ALA A 203 8.76 -9.63 5.17
CA ALA A 203 7.60 -8.76 5.32
C ALA A 203 7.89 -7.30 4.94
N GLY A 204 9.16 -6.89 4.96
CA GLY A 204 9.64 -5.61 4.44
C GLY A 204 9.50 -5.47 2.93
N ASP A 205 9.50 -6.57 2.17
CA ASP A 205 9.28 -6.59 0.72
C ASP A 205 7.79 -6.59 0.34
N LEU A 206 6.91 -6.72 1.33
CA LEU A 206 5.47 -6.80 1.15
C LEU A 206 4.79 -5.50 1.58
N ILE A 207 3.64 -5.20 0.97
CA ILE A 207 2.67 -4.21 1.46
C ILE A 207 1.33 -4.91 1.66
N PHE A 208 0.89 -5.03 2.91
CA PHE A 208 -0.37 -5.71 3.22
C PHE A 208 -1.55 -4.76 3.10
N GLU A 209 -2.49 -5.01 2.19
CA GLU A 209 -3.73 -4.23 2.14
C GLU A 209 -4.55 -4.46 3.41
N ALA A 210 -4.78 -3.40 4.19
CA ALA A 210 -5.52 -3.46 5.45
C ALA A 210 -6.40 -2.21 5.61
N PRO A 211 -7.51 -2.10 4.85
CA PRO A 211 -8.33 -0.89 4.79
C PRO A 211 -9.04 -0.56 6.10
N HIS A 212 -9.16 -1.50 7.04
CA HIS A 212 -9.89 -1.32 8.29
C HIS A 212 -9.02 -1.53 9.54
N LYS A 213 -9.36 -0.82 10.61
CA LYS A 213 -8.66 -0.82 11.90
C LYS A 213 -8.28 -2.22 12.42
N ARG A 214 -9.20 -3.19 12.34
CA ARG A 214 -8.98 -4.56 12.84
C ARG A 214 -7.80 -5.23 12.13
N GLN A 215 -7.69 -5.01 10.82
CA GLN A 215 -6.65 -5.59 9.97
C GLN A 215 -5.32 -4.88 10.22
N MET A 216 -5.32 -3.53 10.23
CA MET A 216 -4.13 -2.73 10.57
C MET A 216 -3.55 -3.17 11.92
N THR A 217 -4.41 -3.34 12.93
CA THR A 217 -4.02 -3.80 14.27
C THR A 217 -3.39 -5.18 14.23
N TRP A 218 -3.95 -6.12 13.45
CA TRP A 218 -3.41 -7.46 13.33
C TRP A 218 -1.99 -7.44 12.75
N PHE A 219 -1.78 -6.75 11.62
CA PHE A 219 -0.46 -6.65 11.00
C PHE A 219 0.56 -5.94 11.90
N ILE A 220 0.15 -4.87 12.59
CA ILE A 220 1.03 -4.16 13.54
C ILE A 220 1.42 -5.06 14.73
N ARG A 221 0.50 -5.88 15.24
CA ARG A 221 0.82 -6.82 16.33
C ARG A 221 1.70 -7.98 15.86
N ARG A 222 1.55 -8.42 14.61
CA ARG A 222 2.31 -9.55 14.04
C ARG A 222 3.73 -9.17 13.63
N PHE A 223 3.90 -7.98 13.05
CA PHE A 223 5.15 -7.56 12.40
C PHE A 223 5.75 -6.28 13.01
N GLY A 224 5.07 -5.66 13.97
CA GLY A 224 5.51 -4.46 14.67
C GLY A 224 5.13 -3.14 13.99
N ALA A 225 5.56 -2.03 14.61
CA ALA A 225 5.18 -0.67 14.21
C ALA A 225 5.60 -0.27 12.79
N ASN A 226 6.57 -0.96 12.20
CA ASN A 226 7.13 -0.67 10.87
C ASN A 226 6.75 -1.72 9.81
N VAL A 227 5.63 -2.42 9.98
CA VAL A 227 5.02 -3.19 8.87
C VAL A 227 4.50 -2.26 7.78
N ASN A 228 4.64 -2.61 6.51
CA ASN A 228 4.07 -1.81 5.43
C ASN A 228 2.57 -2.12 5.28
N ILE A 229 1.74 -1.09 5.25
CA ILE A 229 0.28 -1.24 5.17
C ILE A 229 -0.26 -0.44 3.99
N GLY A 230 -1.05 -1.11 3.15
CA GLY A 230 -1.67 -0.58 1.94
C GLY A 230 -3.18 -0.41 2.04
N ASN A 231 -3.72 0.26 1.03
CA ASN A 231 -5.16 0.48 0.83
C ASN A 231 -5.87 1.17 2.01
N VAL A 232 -5.13 1.97 2.77
CA VAL A 232 -5.68 2.67 3.93
C VAL A 232 -6.43 3.92 3.46
N PRO A 233 -7.70 4.14 3.85
CA PRO A 233 -8.40 5.36 3.49
C PRO A 233 -7.68 6.60 4.02
N LEU A 234 -7.65 7.69 3.24
CA LEU A 234 -7.04 8.97 3.68
C LEU A 234 -7.61 9.51 5.02
N GLY A 235 -8.85 9.18 5.36
CA GLY A 235 -9.43 9.52 6.67
C GLY A 235 -8.83 8.77 7.86
N GLU A 236 -8.12 7.66 7.62
CA GLU A 236 -7.61 6.76 8.65
C GLU A 236 -6.12 6.96 8.97
N VAL A 237 -5.46 7.97 8.40
CA VAL A 237 -4.01 8.20 8.58
C VAL A 237 -3.61 8.30 10.06
N LEU A 238 -4.31 9.13 10.84
CA LEU A 238 -4.04 9.26 12.28
C LEU A 238 -4.38 7.98 13.04
N ASN A 239 -5.40 7.25 12.61
CA ASN A 239 -5.75 5.96 13.21
C ASN A 239 -4.64 4.93 13.00
N LEU A 240 -4.06 4.87 11.81
CA LEU A 240 -2.92 4.01 11.51
C LEU A 240 -1.70 4.42 12.34
N GLU A 241 -1.30 5.70 12.32
CA GLU A 241 -0.08 6.13 13.00
C GLU A 241 -0.19 5.98 14.52
N THR A 242 -1.37 6.23 15.11
CA THR A 242 -1.59 6.00 16.55
C THR A 242 -1.59 4.51 16.91
N LEU A 243 -2.06 3.62 16.02
CA LEU A 243 -1.90 2.18 16.21
C LEU A 243 -0.41 1.79 16.21
N ARG A 244 0.38 2.31 15.26
CA ARG A 244 1.82 2.05 15.17
C ARG A 244 2.60 2.53 16.40
N LEU A 245 2.19 3.65 16.98
CA LEU A 245 2.84 4.25 18.15
C LEU A 245 2.34 3.70 19.50
N GLY A 246 1.41 2.74 19.52
CA GLY A 246 0.83 2.24 20.78
C GLY A 246 -0.07 3.25 21.50
N LEU A 247 -0.50 4.31 20.81
CA LEU A 247 -1.30 5.40 21.38
C LEU A 247 -2.82 5.13 21.31
N ARG A 248 -3.22 3.92 20.94
CA ARG A 248 -4.62 3.50 20.82
C ARG A 248 -4.86 2.21 21.61
N GLY A 249 -6.06 2.06 22.17
CA GLY A 249 -6.41 0.91 23.02
C GLY A 249 -6.12 -0.46 22.40
N ASP A 250 -6.22 -0.57 21.07
CA ASP A 250 -5.94 -1.79 20.32
C ASP A 250 -4.46 -2.21 20.34
N THR A 251 -3.50 -1.29 20.52
CA THR A 251 -2.05 -1.61 20.49
C THR A 251 -1.29 -1.13 21.73
N VAL A 252 -1.92 -0.37 22.63
CA VAL A 252 -1.26 0.17 23.83
C VAL A 252 -0.64 -0.92 24.69
N ARG A 253 -1.38 -2.01 24.97
CA ARG A 253 -0.82 -3.13 25.76
C ARG A 253 0.23 -3.91 24.98
N HIS A 254 0.09 -4.01 23.66
CA HIS A 254 1.07 -4.71 22.84
C HIS A 254 2.46 -4.03 22.91
N PHE A 255 2.51 -2.70 22.88
CA PHE A 255 3.78 -1.96 22.92
C PHE A 255 4.25 -1.56 24.32
N HIS A 256 3.35 -1.39 25.28
CA HIS A 256 3.69 -0.82 26.59
C HIS A 256 3.52 -1.80 27.77
N ALA A 257 2.93 -3.00 27.61
CA ALA A 257 2.70 -3.91 28.74
C ALA A 257 3.95 -4.65 29.26
N ALA A 258 5.12 -4.46 28.64
CA ALA A 258 6.36 -5.17 28.98
C ALA A 258 7.53 -4.28 29.43
N THR A 259 7.30 -2.99 29.68
CA THR A 259 8.23 -2.19 30.48
C THR A 259 7.63 -2.07 31.86
N GLY A 260 8.29 -2.61 32.88
CA GLY A 260 7.82 -2.60 34.26
C GLY A 260 7.48 -1.18 34.70
N ALA A 261 6.21 -0.81 34.56
CA ALA A 261 5.62 0.28 35.28
C ALA A 261 5.58 -0.14 36.77
N PRO A 262 5.85 0.76 37.71
CA PRO A 262 5.74 0.46 39.14
C PRO A 262 4.36 -0.09 39.52
#